data_AF-A0A1G5QY20-F1
#
_entry.id   AF-A0A1G5QY20-F1
#
_cell.length_a   1.000
_cell.length_b   1.000
_cell.length_c   1.000
_cell.angle_alpha   90.00
_cell.angle_beta   90.00
_cell.angle_gamma   90.00
#
_symmetry.space_group_name_H-M   'P 1'
#
loop_
_entity.id
_entity.type
_entity.pdbx_description
1 polymer ?
#
loop_
_entity_poly.entity_id
_entity_poly.type
_entity_poly.pdbx_seq_one_letter_code
_entity_poly.pdbx_strand_id
1 'polypeptide(L)'
;MRKLSKKSRITAAVAGVALVAVGGGAAYAYWTTTGSGSGSATNSAGGGTVALHATFAGGLAPGNQVDVAYTADNSTTSGTVVGALTANVTTNVAGCLPAWFEVTAVTSNSPVAAGAAGTSVGSGVLKFNDSTTVNQDACKSAIVTVNVSSL
;
A
#
# COMPACT_ATOMS: atom_id res chain seq x y z
N MET A 1 87.91 26.12 -25.14
CA MET A 1 87.10 24.88 -24.97
C MET A 1 87.00 24.16 -26.30
N ARG A 2 87.58 22.96 -26.40
CA ARG A 2 87.55 22.11 -27.60
C ARG A 2 86.09 21.69 -27.88
N LYS A 3 85.62 21.89 -29.12
CA LYS A 3 84.35 21.31 -29.58
C LYS A 3 84.45 19.79 -29.47
N LEU A 4 83.63 19.21 -28.61
CA LEU A 4 83.54 17.76 -28.49
C LEU A 4 83.01 17.18 -29.81
N SER A 5 83.86 16.36 -30.43
CA SER A 5 83.56 15.55 -31.61
C SER A 5 82.49 14.50 -31.28
N LYS A 6 81.69 14.09 -32.27
CA LYS A 6 80.50 13.21 -32.15
C LYS A 6 80.70 11.96 -31.28
N LYS A 7 81.93 11.45 -31.11
CA LYS A 7 82.25 10.34 -30.20
C LYS A 7 82.01 10.62 -28.71
N SER A 8 82.13 11.87 -28.23
CA SER A 8 81.88 12.20 -26.82
C SER A 8 80.38 12.23 -26.45
N ARG A 9 79.51 12.32 -27.45
CA ARG A 9 78.05 12.28 -27.24
C ARG A 9 77.58 10.88 -26.86
N ILE A 10 78.33 9.85 -27.29
CA ILE A 10 78.01 8.45 -27.00
C ILE A 10 78.43 8.11 -25.56
N THR A 11 79.55 8.64 -25.06
CA THR A 11 79.96 8.46 -23.66
C THR A 11 79.03 9.20 -22.69
N ALA A 12 78.47 10.34 -23.09
CA ALA A 12 77.41 11.02 -22.33
C ALA A 12 76.09 10.23 -22.32
N ALA A 13 75.78 9.51 -23.40
CA ALA A 13 74.63 8.61 -23.45
C ALA A 13 74.82 7.39 -22.53
N VAL A 14 76.05 6.85 -22.41
CA VAL A 14 76.35 5.72 -21.52
C VAL A 14 76.47 6.15 -20.05
N ALA A 15 76.93 7.37 -19.76
CA ALA A 15 76.91 7.95 -18.40
C ALA A 15 75.48 8.29 -17.94
N GLY A 16 74.58 8.68 -18.86
CA GLY A 16 73.16 8.90 -18.55
C GLY A 16 72.39 7.60 -18.29
N VAL A 17 72.81 6.49 -18.91
CA VAL A 17 72.24 5.14 -18.68
C VAL A 17 72.86 4.45 -17.46
N ALA A 18 74.08 4.82 -17.03
CA ALA A 18 74.62 4.38 -15.73
C ALA A 18 74.00 5.11 -14.52
N LEU A 19 73.15 6.12 -14.77
CA LEU A 19 72.20 6.70 -13.82
C LEU A 19 70.85 5.96 -13.84
N VAL A 20 70.79 4.72 -14.34
CA VAL A 20 69.62 3.80 -14.26
C VAL A 20 69.12 3.61 -12.82
N ALA A 21 70.00 3.74 -11.84
CA ALA A 21 69.85 3.07 -10.55
C ALA A 21 68.84 3.62 -9.53
N VAL A 22 68.70 4.94 -9.43
CA VAL A 22 68.53 5.57 -8.11
C VAL A 22 67.25 6.40 -8.05
N GLY A 23 66.17 5.73 -7.66
CA GLY A 23 64.96 6.34 -7.11
C GLY A 23 64.09 7.03 -8.16
N GLY A 24 63.05 6.43 -8.72
CA GLY A 24 62.16 5.46 -8.13
C GLY A 24 60.77 5.84 -8.61
N GLY A 25 60.14 4.93 -9.36
CA GLY A 25 58.71 4.93 -9.62
C GLY A 25 58.22 5.93 -10.67
N ALA A 26 57.68 5.42 -11.76
CA ALA A 26 56.56 6.09 -12.43
C ALA A 26 55.44 6.22 -11.39
N ALA A 27 55.40 7.32 -10.65
CA ALA A 27 54.26 7.61 -9.79
C ALA A 27 53.15 8.17 -10.68
N TYR A 28 52.34 7.28 -11.26
CA TYR A 28 50.96 7.64 -11.55
C TYR A 28 50.32 7.96 -10.20
N ALA A 29 50.16 9.23 -9.87
CA ALA A 29 49.33 9.63 -8.74
C ALA A 29 47.86 9.45 -9.12
N TYR A 30 47.42 8.20 -9.23
CA TYR A 30 46.02 7.90 -8.97
C TYR A 30 45.90 7.92 -7.45
N TRP A 31 45.46 9.04 -6.88
CA TRP A 31 44.83 8.97 -5.57
C TRP A 31 43.52 8.20 -5.79
N THR A 32 43.56 6.89 -5.57
CA THR A 32 42.33 6.10 -5.44
C THR A 32 41.65 6.54 -4.15
N THR A 33 40.74 7.51 -4.27
CA THR A 33 39.84 7.87 -3.17
C THR A 33 38.78 6.79 -3.07
N THR A 34 38.98 5.80 -2.20
CA THR A 34 37.91 4.88 -1.82
C THR A 34 37.02 5.58 -0.78
N GLY A 35 35.82 5.96 -1.18
CA GLY A 35 34.79 6.46 -0.28
C GLY A 35 33.84 5.33 0.11
N SER A 36 33.64 5.12 1.41
CA SER A 36 32.55 4.29 1.94
C SER A 36 31.40 5.19 2.37
N GLY A 37 30.19 4.91 1.90
CA GLY A 37 28.98 5.61 2.29
C GLY A 37 27.93 4.62 2.80
N SER A 38 27.22 4.99 3.87
CA SER A 38 26.04 4.28 4.35
C SER A 38 24.81 5.17 4.18
N GLY A 39 23.72 4.59 3.70
CA GLY A 39 22.40 5.22 3.72
C GLY A 39 21.47 4.38 4.60
N SER A 40 20.66 5.06 5.40
CA SER A 40 19.60 4.42 6.21
C SER A 40 18.29 5.16 5.99
N ALA A 41 17.19 4.41 5.87
CA ALA A 41 15.84 4.95 5.82
C ALA A 41 14.94 4.10 6.73
N THR A 42 13.95 4.74 7.33
CA THR A 42 12.94 4.06 8.14
C THR A 42 11.77 3.68 7.23
N ASN A 43 11.35 2.41 7.26
CA ASN A 43 10.14 1.97 6.57
C ASN A 43 8.88 2.59 7.20
N SER A 44 7.79 2.64 6.44
CA SER A 44 6.48 3.06 6.97
C SER A 44 6.09 2.19 8.17
N ALA A 45 5.42 2.81 9.15
CA ALA A 45 4.86 2.11 10.31
C ALA A 45 3.73 1.11 9.93
N GLY A 46 3.25 1.13 8.69
CA GLY A 46 2.11 0.31 8.24
C GLY A 46 0.78 0.81 8.83
N GLY A 47 -0.26 -0.03 8.76
CA GLY A 47 -1.55 0.24 9.44
C GLY A 47 -2.52 1.18 8.70
N GLY A 48 -2.47 1.22 7.37
CA GLY A 48 -3.43 1.96 6.57
C GLY A 48 -4.87 1.46 6.77
N THR A 49 -5.83 2.38 6.93
CA THR A 49 -7.27 2.06 6.99
C THR A 49 -7.88 2.05 5.59
N VAL A 50 -8.80 1.12 5.33
CA VAL A 50 -9.65 1.16 4.13
C VAL A 50 -11.00 1.80 4.46
N ALA A 51 -11.63 2.43 3.47
CA ALA A 51 -13.02 2.84 3.56
C ALA A 51 -13.90 1.66 3.11
N LEU A 52 -14.84 1.23 3.96
CA LEU A 52 -15.76 0.13 3.66
C LEU A 52 -17.11 0.68 3.20
N HIS A 53 -17.72 0.00 2.25
CA HIS A 53 -19.03 0.34 1.70
C HIS A 53 -19.95 -0.87 1.72
N ALA A 54 -21.23 -0.63 1.99
CA ALA A 54 -22.29 -1.62 1.86
C ALA A 54 -23.26 -1.16 0.78
N THR A 55 -23.55 -2.03 -0.18
CA THR A 55 -24.46 -1.74 -1.31
C THR A 55 -25.49 -2.84 -1.44
N PHE A 56 -26.75 -2.46 -1.66
CA PHE A 56 -27.86 -3.39 -1.80
C PHE A 56 -29.00 -2.74 -2.58
N ALA A 57 -29.85 -3.56 -3.17
CA ALA A 57 -31.02 -3.08 -3.89
C ALA A 57 -32.08 -2.52 -2.94
N GLY A 58 -32.80 -1.49 -3.39
CA GLY A 58 -34.02 -1.04 -2.70
C GLY A 58 -35.18 -2.04 -2.84
N GLY A 59 -36.31 -1.73 -2.23
CA GLY A 59 -37.52 -2.56 -2.31
C GLY A 59 -37.66 -3.60 -1.20
N LEU A 60 -36.95 -3.40 -0.08
CA LEU A 60 -37.17 -4.18 1.13
C LEU A 60 -38.61 -3.99 1.63
N ALA A 61 -39.28 -5.09 1.94
CA ALA A 61 -40.63 -5.13 2.49
C ALA A 61 -40.67 -6.22 3.58
N PRO A 62 -41.60 -6.13 4.55
CA PRO A 62 -41.73 -7.16 5.57
C PRO A 62 -41.81 -8.56 4.97
N GLY A 63 -40.95 -9.46 5.46
CA GLY A 63 -40.88 -10.86 5.03
C GLY A 63 -39.93 -11.15 3.87
N ASN A 64 -39.29 -10.14 3.27
CA ASN A 64 -38.31 -10.34 2.20
C ASN A 64 -36.87 -10.03 2.62
N GLN A 65 -35.94 -10.28 1.70
CA GLN A 65 -34.52 -10.01 1.86
C GLN A 65 -33.88 -9.54 0.56
N VAL A 66 -32.74 -8.89 0.67
CA VAL A 66 -31.86 -8.51 -0.45
C VAL A 66 -30.42 -8.88 -0.13
N ASP A 67 -29.63 -9.11 -1.17
CA ASP A 67 -28.20 -9.33 -1.04
C ASP A 67 -27.47 -8.00 -0.79
N VAL A 68 -26.45 -8.06 0.05
CA VAL A 68 -25.55 -6.94 0.38
C VAL A 68 -24.16 -7.26 -0.16
N ALA A 69 -23.63 -6.36 -0.99
CA ALA A 69 -22.25 -6.39 -1.45
C ALA A 69 -21.41 -5.45 -0.58
N TYR A 70 -20.30 -5.97 -0.04
CA TYR A 70 -19.34 -5.19 0.72
C TYR A 70 -18.09 -4.93 -0.13
N THR A 71 -17.73 -3.65 -0.27
CA THR A 71 -16.53 -3.24 -1.00
C THR A 71 -15.61 -2.37 -0.15
N ALA A 72 -14.34 -2.28 -0.54
CA ALA A 72 -13.34 -1.48 0.14
C ALA A 72 -12.56 -0.60 -0.84
N ASP A 73 -12.25 0.62 -0.39
CA ASP A 73 -11.32 1.54 -1.04
C ASP A 73 -10.07 1.68 -0.17
N ASN A 74 -8.90 1.53 -0.78
CA ASN A 74 -7.61 1.69 -0.12
C ASN A 74 -6.86 2.88 -0.75
N SER A 75 -6.95 4.04 -0.13
CA SER A 75 -6.22 5.24 -0.55
C SER A 75 -4.76 5.27 -0.09
N THR A 76 -4.28 4.22 0.59
CA THR A 76 -2.92 4.16 1.11
C THR A 76 -1.92 3.68 0.06
N THR A 77 -0.64 3.81 0.38
CA THR A 77 0.48 3.42 -0.51
C THR A 77 0.85 1.94 -0.43
N SER A 78 0.16 1.17 0.42
CA SER A 78 0.40 -0.26 0.63
C SER A 78 -0.89 -1.07 0.50
N GLY A 79 -0.80 -2.30 -0.02
CA GLY A 79 -1.91 -3.23 0.02
C GLY A 79 -2.24 -3.67 1.45
N THR A 80 -3.51 -3.97 1.71
CA THR A 80 -3.98 -4.46 3.01
C THR A 80 -5.05 -5.53 2.82
N VAL A 81 -5.34 -6.31 3.85
CA VAL A 81 -6.40 -7.34 3.84
C VAL A 81 -7.47 -6.90 4.84
N VAL A 82 -8.72 -6.92 4.41
CA VAL A 82 -9.85 -6.62 5.29
C VAL A 82 -10.11 -7.83 6.17
N GLY A 83 -10.02 -7.62 7.49
CA GLY A 83 -10.36 -8.62 8.50
C GLY A 83 -11.87 -8.76 8.68
N ALA A 84 -12.29 -9.48 9.73
CA ALA A 84 -13.68 -9.90 9.94
C ALA A 84 -14.67 -8.72 9.87
N LEU A 85 -15.62 -8.79 8.93
CA LEU A 85 -16.65 -7.76 8.77
C LEU A 85 -17.74 -7.92 9.83
N THR A 86 -18.15 -6.79 10.40
CA THR A 86 -19.31 -6.69 11.29
C THR A 86 -20.25 -5.65 10.68
N ALA A 87 -21.53 -6.00 10.55
CA ALA A 87 -22.56 -5.11 10.02
C ALA A 87 -23.65 -4.84 11.05
N ASN A 88 -24.22 -3.63 11.02
CA ASN A 88 -25.38 -3.25 11.82
C ASN A 88 -26.31 -2.33 11.01
N VAL A 89 -27.58 -2.33 11.38
CA VAL A 89 -28.62 -1.57 10.69
C VAL A 89 -29.02 -0.35 11.50
N THR A 90 -29.23 0.78 10.83
CA THR A 90 -29.92 1.95 11.38
C THR A 90 -31.04 2.39 10.44
N THR A 91 -31.99 3.15 10.97
CA THR A 91 -33.13 3.69 10.23
C THR A 91 -33.27 5.19 10.53
N ASN A 92 -33.78 5.95 9.57
CA ASN A 92 -33.97 7.40 9.74
C ASN A 92 -35.35 7.79 10.31
N VAL A 93 -36.33 6.88 10.34
CA VAL A 93 -37.69 7.15 10.80
C VAL A 93 -37.91 6.55 12.19
N ALA A 94 -38.33 7.38 13.14
CA ALA A 94 -38.76 6.93 14.45
C ALA A 94 -40.00 6.01 14.32
N GLY A 95 -39.91 4.79 14.85
CA GLY A 95 -40.95 3.77 14.72
C GLY A 95 -40.65 2.70 13.67
N CYS A 96 -39.72 2.94 12.73
CA CYS A 96 -39.13 1.87 11.94
C CYS A 96 -37.95 1.29 12.71
N LEU A 97 -38.17 0.25 13.50
CA LEU A 97 -37.16 -0.22 14.46
C LEU A 97 -36.04 -0.98 13.74
N PRO A 98 -34.75 -0.64 13.98
CA PRO A 98 -33.63 -1.42 13.44
C PRO A 98 -33.67 -2.90 13.83
N ALA A 99 -34.27 -3.23 14.97
CA ALA A 99 -34.45 -4.61 15.45
C ALA A 99 -35.36 -5.48 14.56
N TRP A 100 -36.10 -4.89 13.62
CA TRP A 100 -36.85 -5.65 12.62
C TRP A 100 -35.98 -6.10 11.44
N PHE A 101 -34.71 -5.70 11.41
CA PHE A 101 -33.79 -6.05 10.34
C PHE A 101 -32.68 -6.96 10.87
N GLU A 102 -32.35 -7.98 10.08
CA GLU A 102 -31.20 -8.84 10.29
C GLU A 102 -30.22 -8.60 9.15
N VAL A 103 -28.97 -8.33 9.47
CA VAL A 103 -27.90 -8.18 8.47
C VAL A 103 -26.77 -9.14 8.77
N THR A 104 -26.30 -9.82 7.73
CA THR A 104 -25.10 -10.65 7.79
C THR A 104 -23.94 -9.98 7.06
N ALA A 105 -22.72 -10.30 7.49
CA ALA A 105 -21.51 -9.92 6.78
C ALA A 105 -20.53 -11.09 6.82
N VAL A 106 -20.17 -11.57 5.64
CA VAL A 106 -19.22 -12.66 5.43
C VAL A 106 -18.02 -12.09 4.69
N THR A 107 -16.85 -12.16 5.31
CA THR A 107 -15.59 -11.72 4.72
C THR A 107 -15.07 -12.68 3.68
N SER A 108 -14.53 -12.12 2.59
CA SER A 108 -13.76 -12.89 1.61
C SER A 108 -12.26 -12.96 1.93
N ASN A 109 -11.76 -12.15 2.88
CA ASN A 109 -10.34 -11.95 3.17
C ASN A 109 -9.50 -11.59 1.93
N SER A 110 -10.12 -10.90 0.96
CA SER A 110 -9.45 -10.51 -0.27
C SER A 110 -8.49 -9.35 -0.02
N PRO A 111 -7.28 -9.37 -0.61
CA PRO A 111 -6.36 -8.25 -0.53
C PRO A 111 -6.91 -7.06 -1.33
N VAL A 112 -6.84 -5.88 -0.72
CA VAL A 112 -7.16 -4.59 -1.32
C VAL A 112 -5.86 -3.88 -1.66
N ALA A 113 -5.54 -3.82 -2.96
CA ALA A 113 -4.31 -3.22 -3.44
C ALA A 113 -4.21 -1.72 -3.10
N ALA A 114 -2.99 -1.19 -3.04
CA ALA A 114 -2.75 0.23 -2.85
C ALA A 114 -3.42 1.05 -3.97
N GLY A 115 -4.14 2.11 -3.61
CA GLY A 115 -4.86 2.96 -4.55
C GLY A 115 -6.11 2.32 -5.19
N ALA A 116 -6.50 1.10 -4.80
CA ALA A 116 -7.67 0.44 -5.36
C ALA A 116 -8.97 1.01 -4.79
N ALA A 117 -10.03 1.02 -5.60
CA ALA A 117 -11.39 1.39 -5.21
C ALA A 117 -12.38 0.30 -5.65
N GLY A 118 -13.45 0.11 -4.87
CA GLY A 118 -14.52 -0.83 -5.16
C GLY A 118 -14.11 -2.30 -5.09
N THR A 119 -13.04 -2.63 -4.37
CA THR A 119 -12.59 -4.04 -4.27
C THR A 119 -13.61 -4.81 -3.45
N SER A 120 -14.12 -5.94 -3.97
CA SER A 120 -15.01 -6.81 -3.20
C SER A 120 -14.28 -7.44 -2.03
N VAL A 121 -14.84 -7.29 -0.82
CA VAL A 121 -14.26 -7.79 0.43
C VAL A 121 -15.21 -8.68 1.22
N GLY A 122 -16.42 -8.88 0.70
CA GLY A 122 -17.41 -9.75 1.33
C GLY A 122 -18.79 -9.64 0.72
N SER A 123 -19.68 -10.47 1.24
CA SER A 123 -21.10 -10.48 0.91
C SER A 123 -21.95 -10.68 2.15
N GLY A 124 -23.23 -10.40 2.05
CA GLY A 124 -24.18 -10.57 3.13
C GLY A 124 -25.61 -10.55 2.61
N VAL A 125 -26.53 -10.63 3.56
CA VAL A 125 -27.97 -10.54 3.32
C VAL A 125 -28.54 -9.55 4.32
N LEU A 126 -29.39 -8.65 3.84
CA LEU A 126 -30.24 -7.79 4.64
C LEU A 126 -31.67 -8.31 4.55
N LYS A 127 -32.22 -8.74 5.68
CA LYS A 127 -33.58 -9.27 5.79
C LYS A 127 -34.44 -8.32 6.60
N PHE A 128 -35.68 -8.12 6.15
CA PHE A 128 -36.71 -7.42 6.92
C PHE A 128 -37.67 -8.46 7.49
N ASN A 129 -37.62 -8.67 8.80
CA ASN A 129 -38.50 -9.61 9.49
C ASN A 129 -39.93 -9.08 9.52
N ASP A 130 -40.88 -9.91 9.09
CA ASP A 130 -42.30 -9.66 9.23
C ASP A 130 -42.75 -9.90 10.67
N SER A 131 -43.66 -9.05 11.17
CA SER A 131 -44.26 -9.18 12.49
C SER A 131 -45.76 -9.39 12.38
N THR A 132 -46.23 -10.53 12.89
CA THR A 132 -47.66 -10.85 12.92
C THR A 132 -48.44 -10.10 14.00
N THR A 133 -47.75 -9.42 14.91
CA THR A 133 -48.36 -8.76 16.09
C THR A 133 -48.12 -7.25 16.14
N VAL A 134 -47.34 -6.68 15.22
CA VAL A 134 -46.99 -5.25 15.21
C VAL A 134 -47.12 -4.69 13.81
N ASN A 135 -47.77 -3.53 13.68
CA ASN A 135 -47.83 -2.81 12.41
C ASN A 135 -46.46 -2.16 12.11
N GLN A 136 -45.85 -2.52 10.97
CA GLN A 136 -44.54 -2.04 10.51
C GLN A 136 -44.64 -0.92 9.45
N ASP A 137 -45.79 -0.27 9.28
CA ASP A 137 -46.04 0.77 8.27
C ASP A 137 -45.14 2.00 8.42
N ALA A 138 -44.62 2.24 9.64
CA ALA A 138 -43.63 3.28 9.89
C ALA A 138 -42.33 3.09 9.07
N CYS A 139 -42.06 1.88 8.57
CA CYS A 139 -40.94 1.61 7.67
C CYS A 139 -41.21 1.94 6.19
N LYS A 140 -42.45 2.29 5.82
CA LYS A 140 -42.74 2.70 4.43
C LYS A 140 -41.95 3.96 4.10
N SER A 141 -41.17 3.90 3.03
CA SER A 141 -40.26 4.97 2.58
C SER A 141 -39.18 5.37 3.59
N ALA A 142 -38.96 4.58 4.65
CA ALA A 142 -37.83 4.78 5.54
C ALA A 142 -36.52 4.43 4.82
N ILE A 143 -35.47 5.19 5.11
CA ILE A 143 -34.12 4.91 4.67
C ILE A 143 -33.50 3.96 5.69
N VAL A 144 -33.17 2.77 5.22
CA VAL A 144 -32.43 1.75 5.96
C VAL A 144 -30.96 1.88 5.58
N THR A 145 -30.08 2.02 6.58
CA THR A 145 -28.64 2.13 6.38
C THR A 145 -27.94 0.93 6.99
N VAL A 146 -27.10 0.26 6.21
CA VAL A 146 -26.19 -0.79 6.70
C VAL A 146 -24.82 -0.16 6.94
N ASN A 147 -24.40 -0.13 8.21
CA ASN A 147 -23.07 0.31 8.60
C ASN A 147 -22.18 -0.92 8.75
N VAL A 148 -20.97 -0.86 8.20
CA VAL A 148 -20.01 -1.97 8.21
C VAL A 148 -18.66 -1.54 8.78
N SER A 149 -18.06 -2.40 9.59
CA SER A 149 -16.71 -2.24 10.13
C SER A 149 -15.91 -3.54 9.98
N SER A 150 -14.59 -3.46 10.09
CA SER A 150 -13.69 -4.64 10.11
C SER A 150 -12.78 -4.60 11.33
N LEU A 151 -12.47 -5.77 11.89
CA LEU A 151 -11.48 -5.97 12.95
C LEU A 151 -10.11 -6.37 12.41
#